data_AF-A0A2G1X0K8-F1
#
_entry.id   AF-A0A2G1X0K8-F1
#
_cell.length_a   1.000
_cell.length_b   1.000
_cell.length_c   1.000
_cell.angle_alpha   90.00
_cell.angle_beta   90.00
_cell.angle_gamma   90.00
#
_symmetry.space_group_name_H-M   'P 1'
#
loop_
_entity.id
_entity.type
_entity.pdbx_description
1 polymer ?
#
loop_
_entity_poly.entity_id
_entity_poly.type
_entity_poly.pdbx_seq_one_letter_code
_entity_poly.pdbx_strand_id
1 'polypeptide(L)' 'DDVDPDTYGPFIDGDRYVVEREREFATVREYLESDAASDVALGAQVEPAFDDRDVLVGEAVATLAPAFGRPLREFYEPRP' A
#
# COMPACT_ATOMS: atom_id res chain seq x y z
N ASP A 1 -27.04 -16.21 1.52
CA ASP A 1 -25.97 -15.42 0.89
C ASP A 1 -26.32 -13.95 0.91
N ASP A 2 -25.76 -13.23 1.88
CA ASP A 2 -25.70 -11.77 1.87
C ASP A 2 -24.57 -11.39 0.91
N VAL A 3 -24.91 -11.14 -0.35
CA VAL A 3 -23.98 -10.47 -1.25
C VAL A 3 -24.03 -9.00 -0.89
N ASP A 4 -22.87 -8.41 -0.62
CA ASP A 4 -22.71 -6.97 -0.46
C ASP A 4 -23.44 -6.24 -1.61
N PRO A 5 -24.42 -5.36 -1.32
CA PRO A 5 -25.30 -4.76 -2.32
C PRO A 5 -24.55 -3.94 -3.38
N ASP A 6 -23.32 -3.51 -3.09
CA ASP A 6 -22.47 -2.76 -4.01
C ASP A 6 -21.63 -3.68 -4.93
N THR A 7 -21.76 -5.00 -4.78
CA THR A 7 -21.08 -5.98 -5.65
C THR A 7 -21.79 -6.10 -7.00
N TYR A 8 -21.05 -5.89 -8.09
CA TYR A 8 -21.55 -6.08 -9.45
C TYR A 8 -21.17 -7.46 -9.99
N GLY A 9 -22.16 -8.23 -10.46
CA GLY A 9 -22.01 -9.62 -10.93
C GLY A 9 -22.96 -10.60 -10.23
N PRO A 10 -22.63 -11.91 -10.14
CA PRO A 10 -21.40 -12.55 -10.61
C PRO A 10 -21.37 -12.77 -12.13
N PHE A 11 -20.15 -12.80 -12.68
CA PHE A 11 -19.84 -13.13 -14.07
C PHE A 11 -19.04 -14.43 -14.15
N ILE A 12 -18.99 -15.06 -15.31
CA ILE A 12 -18.09 -16.19 -15.58
C ILE A 12 -16.82 -15.67 -16.27
N ASP A 13 -15.66 -15.93 -15.69
CA ASP A 13 -14.35 -15.77 -16.31
C ASP A 13 -13.66 -17.14 -16.38
N GLY A 14 -13.61 -17.72 -17.58
CA GLY A 14 -13.14 -19.09 -17.79
C GLY A 14 -14.02 -20.12 -17.08
N ASP A 15 -13.46 -20.78 -16.06
CA ASP A 15 -14.13 -21.77 -15.21
C ASP A 15 -14.49 -21.23 -13.81
N ARG A 16 -14.39 -19.90 -13.61
CA ARG A 16 -14.59 -19.26 -12.29
C ARG A 16 -15.68 -18.21 -12.32
N TYR A 17 -16.33 -18.02 -11.18
CA TYR A 17 -17.20 -16.88 -10.94
C TYR A 17 -16.37 -15.70 -10.43
N VAL A 18 -16.59 -14.53 -11.02
CA VAL A 18 -15.96 -13.27 -10.62
C VAL A 18 -17.01 -12.23 -10.33
N VAL A 19 -16.66 -11.27 -9.47
CA VAL A 19 -17.46 -10.09 -9.18
C VAL A 19 -16.59 -8.86 -9.28
N GLU A 20 -17.19 -7.73 -9.60
CA GLU A 20 -16.56 -6.43 -9.52
C GLU A 20 -16.99 -5.76 -8.21
N ARG A 21 -16.01 -5.18 -7.51
CA ARG A 21 -16.20 -4.40 -6.30
C ARG A 21 -15.34 -3.17 -6.37
N GLU A 22 -15.86 -2.07 -5.86
CA GLU A 22 -15.04 -0.89 -5.65
C GLU A 22 -13.94 -1.20 -4.63
N ARG A 23 -12.73 -0.69 -4.90
CA ARG A 23 -11.65 -0.78 -3.92
C ARG A 23 -11.93 0.26 -2.85
N GLU A 24 -11.78 -0.14 -1.60
CA GLU A 24 -11.82 0.78 -0.46
C GLU A 24 -10.80 1.93 -0.61
N PHE A 25 -9.60 1.62 -1.14
CA PHE A 25 -8.57 2.59 -1.48
C PHE A 25 -8.20 2.48 -2.96
N ALA A 26 -8.36 3.58 -3.71
CA ALA A 26 -8.02 3.62 -5.13
C ALA A 26 -6.58 4.08 -5.37
N THR A 27 -5.96 4.69 -4.36
CA THR A 27 -4.58 5.19 -4.42
C THR A 27 -3.74 4.70 -3.25
N VAL A 28 -2.42 4.64 -3.49
CA VAL A 28 -1.44 4.30 -2.44
C VAL A 28 -1.45 5.35 -1.32
N ARG A 29 -1.68 6.63 -1.64
CA ARG A 29 -1.77 7.68 -0.62
C ARG A 29 -2.92 7.41 0.34
N GLU A 30 -4.13 7.20 -0.19
CA GLU A 30 -5.32 6.95 0.63
C GLU A 30 -5.13 5.73 1.54
N TYR A 31 -4.53 4.65 1.02
CA TYR A 31 -4.20 3.49 1.83
C TYR A 31 -3.18 3.82 2.92
N LEU A 32 -2.05 4.45 2.58
CA LEU A 32 -0.98 4.73 3.55
C LEU A 32 -1.40 5.74 4.62
N GLU A 33 -2.34 6.64 4.33
CA GLU A 33 -2.90 7.60 5.29
C GLU A 33 -3.97 6.98 6.20
N SER A 34 -4.55 5.83 5.84
CA SER A 34 -5.58 5.16 6.63
C SER A 34 -5.01 4.25 7.71
N ASP A 35 -5.83 3.93 8.71
CA ASP A 35 -5.46 2.99 9.79
C ASP A 35 -5.25 1.56 9.25
N ALA A 36 -5.84 1.21 8.10
CA ALA A 36 -5.67 -0.09 7.46
C ALA A 36 -4.22 -0.35 7.01
N ALA A 37 -3.38 0.69 6.93
CA ALA A 37 -1.94 0.53 6.72
C ALA A 37 -1.22 -0.07 7.94
N SER A 38 -1.76 0.05 9.15
CA SER A 38 -1.20 -0.55 10.37
C SER A 38 -1.62 -2.02 10.55
N ASP A 39 -2.60 -2.51 9.79
CA ASP A 39 -3.09 -3.90 9.90
C ASP A 39 -2.14 -4.96 9.33
N VAL A 40 -1.08 -4.54 8.63
CA VAL A 40 -0.08 -5.45 8.06
C VAL A 40 0.96 -5.86 9.10
N ALA A 41 1.52 -7.05 8.95
CA ALA A 41 2.55 -7.56 9.86
C ALA A 41 3.91 -6.86 9.66
N LEU A 42 4.05 -5.63 10.18
CA LEU A 42 5.28 -4.81 10.11
C LEU A 42 6.40 -5.32 11.03
N GLY A 43 6.02 -6.06 12.07
CA GLY A 43 6.93 -6.60 13.08
C GLY A 43 7.19 -5.62 14.22
N ALA A 44 7.55 -6.19 15.37
CA ALA A 44 7.53 -5.51 16.67
C ALA A 44 8.44 -4.27 16.79
N GLN A 45 9.41 -4.09 15.89
CA GLN A 45 10.29 -2.91 15.91
C GLN A 45 9.75 -1.74 15.10
N VAL A 46 8.98 -2.03 14.04
CA VAL A 46 8.51 -1.02 13.09
C VAL A 46 7.10 -0.58 13.45
N GLU A 47 6.24 -1.52 13.83
CA GLU A 47 4.84 -1.28 14.17
C GLU A 47 4.63 -0.09 15.13
N PRO A 48 5.37 0.05 16.26
CA PRO A 48 5.16 1.18 17.18
C PRO A 48 5.54 2.55 16.61
N ALA A 49 6.42 2.59 15.60
CA ALA A 49 6.85 3.83 14.96
C ALA A 49 6.00 4.17 13.73
N PHE A 50 5.18 3.23 13.25
CA PHE A 50 4.40 3.39 12.04
C PHE A 50 3.09 4.16 12.30
N ASP A 51 2.52 4.07 13.50
CA ASP A 51 1.26 4.74 13.81
C ASP A 51 1.35 6.27 13.65
N ASP A 52 2.48 6.88 14.03
CA ASP A 52 2.73 8.32 13.93
C ASP A 52 3.48 8.75 12.64
N ARG A 53 3.31 7.98 11.55
CA ARG A 53 4.00 8.23 10.26
C ARG A 53 3.53 9.50 9.53
N ASP A 54 4.44 10.09 8.76
CA ASP A 54 4.12 11.06 7.70
C ASP A 54 4.10 10.37 6.33
N VAL A 55 3.07 10.64 5.51
CA VAL A 55 2.97 10.10 4.14
C VAL A 55 3.48 11.13 3.13
N LEU A 56 4.68 10.88 2.60
CA LEU A 56 5.29 11.73 1.57
C LEU A 56 4.94 11.23 0.17
N VAL A 57 4.47 12.13 -0.70
CA VAL A 57 4.08 11.80 -2.08
C VAL A 57 4.54 12.88 -3.05
N GLY A 58 4.89 12.47 -4.27
CA GLY A 58 5.39 13.38 -5.30
C GLY A 58 6.71 14.03 -4.88
N GLU A 59 6.83 15.33 -5.09
CA GLU A 59 8.05 16.09 -4.79
C GLU A 59 8.48 16.04 -3.32
N ALA A 60 7.53 15.79 -2.40
CA ALA A 60 7.85 15.65 -0.97
C ALA A 60 8.77 14.46 -0.70
N VAL A 61 8.74 13.41 -1.54
CA VAL A 61 9.62 12.23 -1.40
C VAL A 61 11.09 12.61 -1.55
N ALA A 62 11.41 13.63 -2.37
CA ALA A 62 12.78 14.08 -2.59
C ALA A 62 13.47 14.56 -1.29
N THR A 63 12.70 14.95 -0.27
CA THR A 63 13.22 15.34 1.05
C THR A 63 13.92 14.20 1.80
N LEU A 64 13.67 12.93 1.42
CA LEU A 64 14.36 11.77 1.99
C LEU A 64 15.77 11.56 1.42
N ALA A 65 16.07 12.12 0.25
CA ALA A 65 17.32 11.88 -0.46
C ALA A 65 18.60 12.25 0.33
N PRO A 66 18.64 13.36 1.10
CA PRO A 66 19.81 13.67 1.93
C PRO A 66 20.14 12.60 2.97
N ALA A 67 19.12 11.96 3.55
CA ALA A 67 19.29 10.94 4.59
C ALA A 67 19.52 9.53 4.00
N PHE A 68 18.80 9.18 2.93
CA PHE A 68 18.71 7.79 2.44
C PHE A 68 19.17 7.61 0.99
N GLY A 69 19.37 8.66 0.21
CA GLY A 69 19.53 8.56 -1.24
C GLY A 69 20.72 7.72 -1.68
N ARG A 70 21.88 7.87 -1.03
CA ARG A 70 23.07 7.06 -1.35
C ARG A 70 22.91 5.59 -0.93
N PRO A 71 22.60 5.27 0.35
CA PRO A 71 22.36 3.87 0.75
C PRO A 71 21.29 3.17 -0.11
N LEU A 72 20.19 3.87 -0.42
CA LEU A 72 19.12 3.33 -1.25
C LEU A 72 19.62 3.02 -2.67
N ARG A 73 20.41 3.92 -3.26
CA ARG A 73 21.01 3.69 -4.57
C ARG A 73 21.94 2.48 -4.55
N GLU A 74 22.79 2.35 -3.54
CA GLU A 74 23.71 1.21 -3.41
C GLU A 74 22.95 -0.13 -3.27
N PHE A 75 21.79 -0.13 -2.63
CA PHE A 75 20.92 -1.30 -2.54
C PHE A 75 20.36 -1.73 -3.92
N TYR A 76 19.93 -0.79 -4.75
CA TYR A 76 19.37 -1.08 -6.09
C TYR A 76 20.41 -1.22 -7.20
N GLU A 77 21.60 -0.63 -7.02
CA GLU A 77 22.73 -0.71 -7.96
C GLU A 77 23.96 -1.36 -7.29
N PRO A 78 23.85 -2.63 -6.84
CA PRO A 78 24.97 -3.31 -6.21
C PRO A 78 26.12 -3.47 -7.22
N ARG A 79 27.35 -3.15 -6.78
CA ARG A 79 28.56 -3.39 -7.57
C ARG A 79 29.21 -4.72 -7.15
N PRO A 80 29.76 -5.49 -8.11
CA PRO A 80 30.49 -6.71 -7.82
C PRO A 80 31.72 -6.48 -6.94
#